data_AF-A0A7W7MUS9-F1
#
_entry.id   AF-A0A7W7MUS9-F1
#
_cell.length_a   1.000
_cell.length_b   1.000
_cell.length_c   1.000
_cell.angle_alpha   90.00
_cell.angle_beta   90.00
_cell.angle_gamma   90.00
#
_symmetry.space_group_name_H-M   'P 1'
#
loop_
_entity.id
_entity.type
_entity.pdbx_description
1 polymer ?
#
loop_
_entity_poly.entity_id
_entity_poly.type
_entity_poly.pdbx_seq_one_letter_code
_entity_poly.pdbx_strand_id
1 'polypeptide(L)'
;MIDTDAAAVRCTQRAYLYLERDVATGDPPYTADELELMAFEPDEVTRLAGLRPTATWRRGDPHPRFRTPRRFSGWHYELPARETHVTEHVLSDLLDAVEPYAEGLAAARDGLGLRAGIMILIEMQGDRDEDGDVSVSTASIAYSAATLHRLAALDLSLEHDQYVLVD
;
A
#
# COMPACT_ATOMS: atom_id res chain seq x y z
N MET A 1 -30.58 17.37 -27.52
CA MET A 1 -29.71 18.13 -26.60
C MET A 1 -29.24 17.10 -25.61
N ILE A 2 -28.13 16.43 -25.91
CA ILE A 2 -27.62 15.35 -25.06
C ILE A 2 -26.86 16.07 -23.97
N ASP A 3 -27.44 16.08 -22.78
CA ASP A 3 -26.77 16.53 -21.57
C ASP A 3 -25.78 15.43 -21.20
N THR A 4 -24.62 15.43 -21.84
CA THR A 4 -23.46 14.64 -21.45
C THR A 4 -22.87 15.26 -20.18
N ASP A 5 -23.64 15.28 -19.11
CA ASP A 5 -23.09 15.35 -17.76
C ASP A 5 -22.68 13.90 -17.42
N ALA A 6 -21.71 13.39 -18.18
CA ALA A 6 -21.00 12.19 -17.80
C ALA A 6 -20.30 12.56 -16.50
N ALA A 7 -20.90 12.20 -15.37
CA ALA A 7 -20.26 12.25 -14.07
C ALA A 7 -18.88 11.64 -14.27
N ALA A 8 -17.85 12.48 -14.28
CA ALA A 8 -16.53 12.09 -14.73
C ALA A 8 -16.08 10.92 -13.87
N VAL A 9 -16.07 9.73 -14.47
CA VAL A 9 -15.96 8.49 -13.72
C VAL A 9 -14.57 8.47 -13.09
N ARG A 10 -14.49 8.65 -11.76
CA ARG A 10 -13.24 8.96 -11.05
C ARG A 10 -12.46 7.70 -10.73
N CYS A 11 -11.14 7.82 -10.77
CA CYS A 11 -10.23 6.80 -10.28
C CYS A 11 -9.25 7.47 -9.30
N THR A 12 -9.34 7.11 -8.03
CA THR A 12 -8.44 7.59 -6.98
C THR A 12 -7.48 6.48 -6.63
N GLN A 13 -6.19 6.76 -6.71
CA GLN A 13 -5.14 5.81 -6.41
C GLN A 13 -4.22 6.36 -5.32
N ARG A 14 -3.73 5.49 -4.44
CA ARG A 14 -2.72 5.81 -3.42
C ARG A 14 -1.76 4.65 -3.29
N ALA A 15 -0.51 4.94 -2.97
CA ALA A 15 0.51 3.93 -2.74
C ALA A 15 1.19 4.18 -1.40
N TYR A 16 1.49 3.09 -0.69
CA TYR A 16 2.33 3.15 0.50
C TYR A 16 3.38 2.05 0.50
N LEU A 17 4.56 2.41 1.00
CA LEU A 17 5.59 1.48 1.40
C LEU A 17 5.23 0.91 2.78
N TYR A 18 5.34 -0.39 2.95
CA TYR A 18 5.22 -1.06 4.23
C TYR A 18 6.38 -2.02 4.47
N LEU A 19 6.62 -2.33 5.74
CA LEU A 19 7.51 -3.40 6.16
C LEU A 19 6.74 -4.39 7.03
N GLU A 20 7.10 -5.65 6.90
CA GLU A 20 6.57 -6.73 7.71
C GLU A 20 7.62 -7.80 7.96
N ARG A 21 7.38 -8.66 8.96
CA ARG A 21 8.32 -9.71 9.31
C ARG A 21 8.42 -10.73 8.19
N ASP A 22 9.64 -11.05 7.78
CA ASP A 22 9.90 -12.12 6.81
C ASP A 22 10.07 -13.44 7.56
N VAL A 23 8.94 -14.04 7.92
CA VAL A 23 8.88 -15.32 8.63
C VAL A 23 7.86 -16.24 7.96
N ALA A 24 8.22 -17.50 7.79
CA ALA A 24 7.30 -18.51 7.32
C ALA A 24 6.27 -18.82 8.43
N THR A 25 5.02 -18.44 8.18
CA THR A 25 3.87 -18.78 9.03
C THR A 25 2.87 -19.62 8.23
N GLY A 26 1.97 -20.32 8.91
CA GLY A 26 0.87 -21.03 8.24
C GLY A 26 -0.17 -20.05 7.66
N ASP A 27 -1.22 -20.56 7.05
CA ASP A 27 -2.34 -19.70 6.64
C ASP A 27 -3.16 -19.21 7.85
N PRO A 28 -3.81 -18.03 7.76
CA PRO A 28 -4.76 -17.60 8.79
C PRO A 28 -5.85 -18.66 9.08
N PRO A 29 -6.32 -18.78 10.34
CA PRO A 29 -6.01 -17.93 11.48
C PRO A 29 -4.69 -18.29 12.19
N TYR A 30 -3.84 -17.28 12.36
CA TYR A 30 -2.57 -17.40 13.09
C TYR A 30 -2.75 -17.64 14.59
N THR A 31 -1.87 -18.48 15.15
CA THR A 31 -1.70 -18.71 16.59
C THR A 31 -1.07 -17.49 17.27
N ALA A 32 -1.14 -17.44 18.62
CA ALA A 32 -0.51 -16.37 19.39
C ALA A 32 1.02 -16.32 19.20
N ASP A 33 1.66 -17.48 19.10
CA ASP A 33 3.11 -17.61 18.91
C ASP A 33 3.54 -17.13 17.52
N GLU A 34 2.76 -17.45 16.47
CA GLU A 34 3.00 -16.92 15.12
C GLU A 34 2.82 -15.39 15.07
N LEU A 35 1.81 -14.86 15.76
CA LEU A 35 1.61 -13.41 15.87
C LEU A 35 2.73 -12.71 16.63
N GLU A 36 3.33 -13.37 17.62
CA GLU A 36 4.51 -12.86 18.32
C GLU A 36 5.74 -12.90 17.39
N LEU A 37 5.91 -13.98 16.64
CA LEU A 37 7.00 -14.12 15.67
C LEU A 37 6.95 -13.04 14.58
N MET A 38 5.74 -12.65 14.16
CA MET A 38 5.50 -11.59 13.17
C MET A 38 5.62 -10.17 13.74
N ALA A 39 5.72 -10.00 15.06
CA ALA A 39 5.84 -8.68 15.67
C ALA A 39 7.23 -8.07 15.44
N PHE A 40 7.26 -6.75 15.31
CA PHE A 40 8.49 -5.97 15.28
C PHE A 40 8.26 -4.58 15.91
N GLU A 41 9.35 -3.88 16.23
CA GLU A 41 9.31 -2.53 16.80
C GLU A 41 9.37 -1.46 15.69
N PRO A 42 8.29 -0.70 15.43
CA PRO A 42 8.26 0.28 14.33
C PRO A 42 9.22 1.46 14.52
N ASP A 43 9.54 1.82 15.77
CA ASP A 43 10.48 2.90 16.06
C ASP A 43 11.90 2.53 15.62
N GLU A 44 12.25 1.25 15.72
CA GLU A 44 13.55 0.74 15.27
C GLU A 44 13.65 0.73 13.75
N VAL A 45 12.56 0.41 13.05
CA VAL A 45 12.46 0.57 11.59
C VAL A 45 12.70 2.03 11.20
N THR A 46 12.05 2.97 11.88
CA THR A 46 12.23 4.41 11.63
C THR A 46 13.69 4.84 11.82
N ARG A 47 14.33 4.36 12.88
CA ARG A 47 15.72 4.67 13.21
C ARG A 47 16.69 4.14 12.15
N LEU A 48 16.50 2.91 11.68
CA LEU A 48 17.38 2.27 10.69
C LEU A 48 17.12 2.80 9.27
N ALA A 49 15.85 2.94 8.89
CA ALA A 49 15.46 3.42 7.57
C ALA A 49 15.87 4.88 7.33
N GLY A 50 15.91 5.70 8.38
CA GLY A 50 16.10 7.15 8.25
C GLY A 50 14.92 7.86 7.60
N LEU A 51 13.84 7.14 7.28
CA LEU A 51 12.60 7.64 6.70
C LEU A 51 11.56 7.78 7.82
N ARG A 52 10.88 8.93 7.87
CA ARG A 52 9.80 9.14 8.83
C ARG A 52 8.49 8.53 8.29
N PRO A 53 7.87 7.58 9.00
CA PRO A 53 6.61 6.99 8.57
C PRO A 53 5.44 7.99 8.63
N THR A 54 4.42 7.74 7.81
CA THR A 54 3.12 8.41 7.93
C THR A 54 2.24 7.75 8.98
N ALA A 55 2.42 6.45 9.22
CA ALA A 55 1.72 5.71 10.26
C ALA A 55 2.60 4.60 10.85
N THR A 56 2.51 4.43 12.17
CA THR A 56 3.07 3.28 12.88
C THR A 56 2.11 2.80 13.95
N TRP A 57 2.24 1.52 14.31
CA TRP A 57 1.59 0.95 15.48
C TRP A 57 2.29 -0.34 15.88
N ARG A 58 2.17 -0.70 17.16
CA ARG A 58 2.59 -2.00 17.68
C ARG A 58 1.41 -2.96 17.67
N ARG A 59 1.73 -4.26 17.62
CA ARG A 59 0.75 -5.29 17.96
C ARG A 59 0.20 -5.04 19.38
N GLY A 60 -1.11 -5.20 19.54
CA GLY A 60 -1.82 -4.94 20.79
C GLY A 60 -2.26 -3.49 20.98
N ASP A 61 -1.81 -2.55 20.13
CA ASP A 61 -2.31 -1.18 20.18
C ASP A 61 -3.81 -1.13 19.84
N PRO A 62 -4.57 -0.16 20.37
CA PRO A 62 -5.96 0.04 19.99
C PRO A 62 -6.13 0.24 18.47
N HIS A 63 -7.14 -0.41 17.89
CA HIS A 63 -7.50 -0.17 16.49
C HIS A 63 -8.44 1.04 16.38
N PRO A 64 -8.20 2.00 15.48
CA PRO A 64 -9.00 3.23 15.40
C PRO A 64 -10.46 2.99 14.97
N ARG A 65 -10.72 1.91 14.22
CA ARG A 65 -12.05 1.59 13.65
C ARG A 65 -12.71 0.34 14.24
N PHE A 66 -11.95 -0.51 14.93
CA PHE A 66 -12.43 -1.82 15.38
C PHE A 66 -12.23 -1.95 16.88
N ARG A 67 -13.11 -2.71 17.55
CA ARG A 67 -13.00 -2.92 19.00
C ARG A 67 -11.84 -3.82 19.39
N THR A 68 -11.36 -4.64 18.47
CA THR A 68 -10.23 -5.53 18.69
C THR A 68 -8.91 -4.76 18.54
N PRO A 69 -7.91 -5.02 19.40
CA PRO A 69 -6.57 -4.47 19.22
C PRO A 69 -5.93 -4.89 17.89
N ARG A 70 -4.92 -4.15 17.45
CA ARG A 70 -4.16 -4.44 16.24
C ARG A 70 -3.43 -5.76 16.37
N ARG A 71 -3.66 -6.66 15.42
CA ARG A 71 -3.09 -8.01 15.42
C ARG A 71 -1.61 -8.05 15.07
N PHE A 72 -1.14 -7.09 14.26
CA PHE A 72 0.23 -7.01 13.76
C PHE A 72 0.83 -5.64 14.11
N SER A 73 2.16 -5.57 14.24
CA SER A 73 2.85 -4.28 14.15
C SER A 73 2.79 -3.75 12.72
N GLY A 74 2.87 -2.43 12.56
CA GLY A 74 2.86 -1.81 11.25
C GLY A 74 3.74 -0.57 11.20
N TRP A 75 4.36 -0.39 10.04
CA TRP A 75 5.16 0.76 9.69
C TRP A 75 4.88 1.10 8.23
N HIS A 76 4.31 2.28 7.98
CA HIS A 76 3.86 2.70 6.66
C HIS A 76 4.42 4.08 6.31
N TYR A 77 4.82 4.25 5.05
CA TYR A 77 5.09 5.55 4.43
C TYR A 77 4.20 5.70 3.20
N GLU A 78 3.32 6.70 3.22
CA GLU A 78 2.26 6.89 2.23
C GLU A 78 2.31 8.31 1.66
N LEU A 79 2.12 8.45 0.35
CA LEU A 79 1.91 9.75 -0.30
C LEU A 79 0.41 10.09 -0.36
N PRO A 80 0.04 11.37 -0.47
CA PRO A 80 -1.36 11.75 -0.67
C PRO A 80 -2.00 11.04 -1.86
N ALA A 81 -3.28 10.69 -1.72
CA ALA A 81 -4.05 10.08 -2.80
C ALA A 81 -4.10 10.99 -4.04
N ARG A 82 -4.13 10.36 -5.21
CA ARG A 82 -4.10 11.02 -6.52
C ARG A 82 -5.28 10.57 -7.35
N GLU A 83 -6.01 11.52 -7.93
CA GLU A 83 -6.98 11.22 -8.97
C GLU A 83 -6.22 10.94 -10.28
N THR A 84 -6.14 9.67 -10.67
CA THR A 84 -5.48 9.24 -11.89
C THR A 84 -5.92 7.84 -12.30
N HIS A 85 -5.94 7.61 -13.61
CA HIS A 85 -6.18 6.29 -14.19
C HIS A 85 -4.88 5.52 -14.45
N VAL A 86 -3.71 6.14 -14.25
CA VAL A 86 -2.41 5.56 -14.61
C VAL A 86 -1.65 5.18 -13.34
N THR A 87 -1.58 3.88 -13.05
CA THR A 87 -0.99 3.38 -11.80
C THR A 87 0.51 3.67 -11.69
N GLU A 88 1.24 3.68 -12.81
CA GLU A 88 2.68 3.97 -12.83
C GLU A 88 3.02 5.35 -12.25
N HIS A 89 2.14 6.35 -12.38
CA HIS A 89 2.41 7.68 -11.80
C HIS A 89 2.51 7.61 -10.28
N VAL A 90 1.59 6.92 -9.61
CA VAL A 90 1.57 6.83 -8.15
C VAL A 90 2.75 6.01 -7.63
N LEU A 91 3.10 4.94 -8.35
CA LEU A 91 4.28 4.14 -8.01
C LEU A 91 5.58 4.93 -8.19
N SER A 92 5.73 5.65 -9.31
CA SER A 92 6.93 6.43 -9.59
C SER A 92 7.12 7.56 -8.56
N ASP A 93 6.04 8.27 -8.21
CA ASP A 93 6.07 9.31 -7.18
C ASP A 93 6.53 8.73 -5.82
N LEU A 94 6.05 7.53 -5.45
CA LEU A 94 6.47 6.86 -4.21
C LEU A 94 7.93 6.41 -4.28
N LEU A 95 8.37 5.83 -5.40
CA LEU A 95 9.77 5.42 -5.60
C LEU A 95 10.73 6.61 -5.49
N ASP A 96 10.40 7.75 -6.09
CA ASP A 96 11.19 8.98 -6.00
C ASP A 96 11.37 9.44 -4.53
N ALA A 97 10.36 9.22 -3.70
CA ALA A 97 10.40 9.59 -2.28
C ALA A 97 11.21 8.61 -1.40
N VAL A 98 11.24 7.31 -1.75
CA VAL A 98 11.87 6.27 -0.91
C VAL A 98 13.29 5.92 -1.34
N GLU A 99 13.65 6.10 -2.60
CA GLU A 99 14.99 5.79 -3.13
C GLU A 99 16.14 6.48 -2.38
N PRO A 100 16.03 7.74 -1.91
CA PRO A 100 17.08 8.36 -1.10
C PRO A 100 17.37 7.61 0.22
N TYR A 101 16.47 6.73 0.65
CA TYR A 101 16.55 5.96 1.89
C TYR A 101 16.85 4.47 1.65
N ALA A 102 17.23 4.08 0.44
CA ALA A 102 17.44 2.68 0.05
C ALA A 102 18.39 1.92 0.99
N GLU A 103 19.54 2.51 1.35
CA GLU A 103 20.51 1.88 2.25
C GLU A 103 19.93 1.66 3.66
N GLY A 104 19.19 2.64 4.19
CA GLY A 104 18.55 2.52 5.49
C GLY A 104 17.43 1.48 5.48
N LEU A 105 16.64 1.43 4.40
CA LEU A 105 15.59 0.42 4.24
C LEU A 105 16.18 -0.99 4.18
N ALA A 106 17.29 -1.18 3.44
CA ALA A 106 18.02 -2.44 3.43
C ALA A 106 18.55 -2.80 4.83
N ALA A 107 19.14 -1.84 5.54
CA ALA A 107 19.63 -2.06 6.91
C ALA A 107 18.49 -2.43 7.90
N ALA A 108 17.32 -1.80 7.77
CA ALA A 108 16.15 -2.13 8.56
C ALA A 108 15.66 -3.56 8.27
N ARG A 109 15.61 -3.94 6.99
CA ARG A 109 15.21 -5.28 6.55
C ARG A 109 16.15 -6.36 7.05
N ASP A 110 17.45 -6.19 6.82
CA ASP A 110 18.45 -7.18 7.22
C ASP A 110 18.58 -7.27 8.75
N GLY A 111 18.66 -6.11 9.42
CA GLY A 111 18.86 -6.04 10.86
C GLY A 111 17.66 -6.54 11.67
N LEU A 112 16.46 -6.44 11.11
CA LEU A 112 15.22 -6.82 11.78
C LEU A 112 14.55 -8.04 11.14
N GLY A 113 15.11 -8.67 10.10
CA GLY A 113 14.47 -9.80 9.42
C GLY A 113 13.09 -9.43 8.84
N LEU A 114 13.04 -8.31 8.10
CA LEU A 114 11.82 -7.79 7.47
C LEU A 114 11.91 -7.91 5.95
N ARG A 115 10.74 -8.04 5.33
CA ARG A 115 10.54 -7.75 3.91
C ARG A 115 9.80 -6.43 3.76
N ALA A 116 9.99 -5.78 2.62
CA ALA A 116 9.33 -4.53 2.31
C ALA A 116 8.53 -4.67 1.02
N GLY A 117 7.40 -3.97 0.96
CA GLY A 117 6.50 -4.00 -0.18
C GLY A 117 5.84 -2.65 -0.40
N ILE A 118 5.34 -2.45 -1.62
CA ILE A 118 4.47 -1.34 -1.97
C ILE A 118 3.08 -1.90 -2.22
N MET A 119 2.09 -1.38 -1.50
CA MET A 119 0.69 -1.63 -1.78
C MET A 119 0.10 -0.44 -2.52
N ILE A 120 -0.55 -0.69 -3.65
CA ILE A 120 -1.33 0.29 -4.38
C ILE A 120 -2.82 0.02 -4.15
N LEU A 121 -3.51 1.01 -3.60
CA LEU A 121 -4.97 0.97 -3.46
C LEU A 121 -5.58 1.79 -4.57
N ILE A 122 -6.49 1.15 -5.30
CA ILE A 122 -7.18 1.70 -6.46
C ILE A 122 -8.68 1.71 -6.15
N GLU A 123 -9.24 2.89 -6.03
CA GLU A 123 -10.67 3.12 -5.87
C GLU A 123 -11.24 3.62 -7.20
N MET A 124 -12.06 2.79 -7.83
CA MET A 124 -12.73 3.06 -9.10
C MET A 124 -14.18 3.40 -8.80
N GLN A 125 -14.62 4.60 -9.18
CA GLN A 125 -16.02 4.97 -9.11
C GLN A 125 -16.74 4.45 -10.35
N GLY A 126 -17.98 4.03 -10.17
CA GLY A 126 -18.91 3.69 -11.23
C GLY A 126 -20.26 4.32 -10.99
N ASP A 127 -21.06 4.38 -12.04
CA ASP A 127 -22.39 4.98 -12.05
C ASP A 127 -23.40 4.03 -12.68
N ARG A 128 -24.68 4.19 -12.31
CA ARG A 128 -25.82 3.46 -12.90
C ARG A 128 -26.65 4.41 -13.74
N ASP A 129 -26.89 4.04 -14.98
CA ASP A 129 -27.81 4.80 -15.81
C ASP A 129 -29.29 4.51 -15.50
N GLU A 130 -30.19 5.22 -16.20
CA GLU A 130 -31.64 5.09 -16.01
C GLU A 130 -32.19 3.69 -16.34
N ASP A 131 -31.50 2.94 -17.21
CA ASP A 131 -31.83 1.57 -17.58
C ASP A 131 -31.24 0.54 -16.60
N GLY A 132 -30.40 1.00 -15.67
CA GLY A 132 -29.74 0.21 -14.62
C GLY A 132 -28.41 -0.40 -15.04
N ASP A 133 -27.88 -0.02 -16.20
CA ASP A 133 -26.57 -0.45 -16.69
C ASP A 133 -25.46 0.27 -15.90
N VAL A 134 -24.38 -0.46 -15.62
CA VAL A 134 -23.27 0.02 -14.80
C VAL A 134 -22.09 0.41 -15.70
N SER A 135 -21.63 1.65 -15.57
CA SER A 135 -20.39 2.14 -16.18
C SER A 135 -19.33 2.37 -15.10
N VAL A 136 -18.11 1.87 -15.30
CA VAL A 136 -17.01 1.97 -14.33
C VAL A 136 -15.72 2.41 -15.03
N SER A 137 -15.01 3.37 -14.46
CA SER A 137 -13.66 3.72 -14.90
C SER A 137 -12.71 2.67 -14.38
N THR A 138 -11.89 2.11 -15.25
CA THR A 138 -10.87 1.15 -14.85
C THR A 138 -9.49 1.81 -14.82
N ALA A 139 -8.69 1.43 -13.83
CA ALA A 139 -7.29 1.83 -13.81
C ALA A 139 -6.50 1.08 -14.90
N SER A 140 -5.61 1.81 -15.57
CA SER A 140 -4.56 1.24 -16.39
C SER A 140 -3.39 0.83 -15.49
N ILE A 141 -3.27 -0.47 -15.27
CA ILE A 141 -2.17 -1.08 -14.54
C ILE A 141 -1.13 -1.54 -15.57
N ALA A 142 -0.15 -0.69 -15.79
CA ALA A 142 1.00 -0.98 -16.63
C ALA A 142 2.23 -0.33 -15.99
N TYR A 143 3.40 -0.95 -16.17
CA TYR A 143 4.66 -0.44 -15.67
C TYR A 143 5.72 -0.52 -16.76
N SER A 144 6.51 0.54 -16.89
CA SER A 144 7.72 0.49 -17.69
C SER A 144 8.76 -0.44 -17.08
N ALA A 145 9.65 -0.97 -17.92
CA ALA A 145 10.80 -1.75 -17.46
C ALA A 145 11.68 -0.96 -16.49
N ALA A 146 11.81 0.36 -16.69
CA ALA A 146 12.58 1.23 -15.79
C ALA A 146 11.99 1.21 -14.37
N THR A 147 10.68 1.36 -14.23
CA THR A 147 9.98 1.30 -12.93
C THR A 147 10.13 -0.06 -12.25
N LEU A 148 10.04 -1.16 -13.01
CA LEU A 148 10.26 -2.51 -12.46
C LEU A 148 11.71 -2.74 -12.02
N HIS A 149 12.69 -2.18 -12.75
CA HIS A 149 14.10 -2.24 -12.34
C HIS A 149 14.36 -1.48 -11.04
N ARG A 150 13.70 -0.32 -10.84
CA ARG A 150 13.78 0.44 -9.58
C ARG A 150 13.24 -0.36 -8.40
N LEU A 151 12.06 -0.98 -8.56
CA LEU A 151 11.50 -1.88 -7.55
C LEU A 151 12.44 -3.04 -7.19
N ALA A 152 13.01 -3.69 -8.21
CA ALA A 152 13.94 -4.80 -8.01
C ALA A 152 15.24 -4.36 -7.32
N ALA A 153 15.75 -3.17 -7.65
CA ALA A 153 16.95 -2.63 -7.02
C ALA A 153 16.77 -2.31 -5.53
N LEU A 154 15.55 -1.97 -5.12
CA LEU A 154 15.15 -1.78 -3.73
C LEU A 154 14.68 -3.08 -3.05
N ASP A 155 14.56 -4.17 -3.83
CA ASP A 155 14.06 -5.47 -3.40
C ASP A 155 12.71 -5.34 -2.67
N LEU A 156 11.77 -4.66 -3.35
CA LEU A 156 10.40 -4.42 -2.91
C LEU A 156 9.41 -5.31 -3.65
N SER A 157 8.47 -5.92 -2.92
CA SER A 157 7.27 -6.49 -3.54
C SER A 157 6.31 -5.39 -4.01
N LEU A 158 5.42 -5.73 -4.94
CA LEU A 158 4.37 -4.85 -5.44
C LEU A 158 3.04 -5.56 -5.39
N GLU A 159 2.07 -4.94 -4.74
CA GLU A 159 0.74 -5.48 -4.51
C GLU A 159 -0.33 -4.46 -4.89
N HIS A 160 -1.53 -4.96 -5.21
CA HIS A 160 -2.66 -4.15 -5.64
C HIS A 160 -3.94 -4.59 -4.94
N ASP A 161 -4.62 -3.63 -4.33
CA ASP A 161 -6.01 -3.77 -3.91
C ASP A 161 -6.89 -2.87 -4.77
N GLN A 162 -7.93 -3.46 -5.36
CA GLN A 162 -8.84 -2.79 -6.28
C GLN A 162 -10.26 -2.86 -5.75
N TYR A 163 -10.90 -1.70 -5.63
CA TYR A 163 -12.29 -1.57 -5.21
C TYR A 163 -13.08 -0.84 -6.27
N VAL A 164 -14.27 -1.36 -6.57
CA VAL A 164 -15.27 -0.68 -7.40
C VAL A 164 -16.38 -0.19 -6.49
N LEU A 165 -16.59 1.12 -6.48
CA LEU A 165 -17.66 1.79 -5.73
C LEU A 165 -18.70 2.22 -6.75
N VAL A 166 -19.88 1.62 -6.70
CA VAL A 166 -21.02 1.96 -7.58
C VAL A 166 -22.09 2.59 -6.71
N ASP A 167 -22.46 3.82 -7.03
CA ASP A 167 -23.59 4.51 -6.41
C ASP A 167 -24.95 4.05 -6.99
#